data_AF-B9EBQ4-F1
#
_entry.id   AF-B9EBQ4-F1
#
_cell.length_a   1.000
_cell.length_b   1.000
_cell.length_c   1.000
_cell.angle_alpha   90.00
_cell.angle_beta   90.00
_cell.angle_gamma   90.00
#
_symmetry.space_group_name_H-M   'P 1'
#
loop_
_entity.id
_entity.type
_entity.pdbx_description
1 polymer ?
#
loop_
_entity_poly.entity_id
_entity_poly.type
_entity_poly.pdbx_seq_one_letter_code
_entity_poly.pdbx_strand_id
1 'polypeptide(L)'
;MTDKEKYGLKLISIVFLSILVIFLISICVWIDIGNKNKDSVTIVFLTGLNVVIMSILTYLLLETSKKSNETNELLVKHTIHVHSASVIDKNVILITKLDNYLRSAKVIKQMVINKLSTPKKHKILKEIKSKRRRNGEDIIVFNNNELNRICKIKDLEVFLYYNCFPVDEPGLSIENLFFDSIFNTTKSHYRIVDARENWNFLLNLRNEQDLLLERLYSNHIQDFLNLSKKFVEEALNATDDNVNLIYTEIESRHADSVFELMNNIIYSLEEMIKNLYEVNDNHSKRLYFD
;
A
#
# COMPACT_ATOMS: atom_id res chain seq x y z
N MET A 1 25.79 9.39 -46.03
CA MET A 1 25.74 10.85 -45.97
C MET A 1 25.83 11.26 -44.51
N THR A 2 26.95 11.80 -44.10
CA THR A 2 27.22 12.17 -42.69
C THR A 2 26.49 13.47 -42.33
N ASP A 3 26.19 13.71 -41.06
CA ASP A 3 25.49 14.94 -40.64
C ASP A 3 26.26 16.22 -41.08
N LYS A 4 27.59 16.15 -41.12
CA LYS A 4 28.46 17.22 -41.62
C LYS A 4 28.23 17.57 -43.10
N GLU A 5 27.99 16.57 -43.95
CA GLU A 5 27.66 16.76 -45.37
C GLU A 5 26.27 17.38 -45.56
N LYS A 6 25.29 17.02 -44.71
CA LYS A 6 23.95 17.64 -44.72
C LYS A 6 24.00 19.13 -44.34
N TYR A 7 24.80 19.49 -43.33
CA TYR A 7 24.97 20.89 -42.94
C TYR A 7 25.68 21.73 -44.03
N GLY A 8 26.71 21.18 -44.67
CA GLY A 8 27.42 21.86 -45.77
C GLY A 8 26.52 22.17 -46.96
N LEU A 9 25.70 21.20 -47.40
CA LEU A 9 24.75 21.38 -48.51
C LEU A 9 23.66 22.40 -48.18
N LYS A 10 23.14 22.42 -46.95
CA LYS A 10 22.17 23.44 -46.51
C LYS A 10 22.76 24.85 -46.58
N LEU A 11 24.02 25.00 -46.16
CA LEU A 11 24.69 26.30 -46.13
C LEU A 11 24.93 26.85 -47.55
N ILE A 12 25.39 25.98 -48.47
CA ILE A 12 25.56 26.34 -49.89
C ILE A 12 24.21 26.70 -50.53
N SER A 13 23.15 25.94 -50.25
CA SER A 13 21.81 26.22 -50.76
C SER A 13 21.27 27.57 -50.28
N ILE A 14 21.51 27.95 -49.01
CA ILE A 14 21.09 29.25 -48.47
C ILE A 14 21.83 30.38 -49.18
N VAL A 15 23.16 30.28 -49.31
CA VAL A 15 23.98 31.31 -49.97
C VAL A 15 23.55 31.50 -51.43
N PHE A 16 23.33 30.41 -52.16
CA PHE A 16 22.88 30.47 -53.54
C PHE A 16 21.49 31.12 -53.68
N LEU A 17 20.55 30.76 -52.81
CA LEU A 17 19.20 31.34 -52.80
C LEU A 17 19.24 32.85 -52.48
N SER A 18 20.08 33.29 -51.54
CA SER A 18 20.24 34.70 -51.21
C SER A 18 20.75 35.52 -52.39
N ILE A 19 21.73 35.02 -53.13
CA ILE A 19 22.26 35.67 -54.34
C ILE A 19 21.16 35.78 -55.42
N LEU A 20 20.38 34.72 -55.61
CA LEU A 20 19.30 34.68 -56.59
C LEU A 20 18.19 35.69 -56.27
N VAL A 21 17.82 35.85 -54.99
CA VAL A 21 16.83 36.85 -54.56
C VAL A 21 17.32 38.28 -54.80
N ILE A 22 18.59 38.57 -54.49
CA ILE A 22 19.20 39.89 -54.76
C ILE A 22 19.15 40.23 -56.25
N PHE A 23 19.47 39.25 -57.09
CA PHE A 23 19.44 39.40 -58.55
C PHE A 23 18.02 39.69 -59.06
N LEU A 24 17.01 38.96 -58.57
CA LEU A 24 15.60 39.19 -58.95
C LEU A 24 15.09 40.57 -58.54
N ILE A 25 15.40 41.02 -57.31
CA ILE A 25 15.05 42.38 -56.85
C ILE A 25 15.68 43.44 -57.77
N SER A 26 16.95 43.26 -58.14
CA SER A 26 17.68 44.20 -59.00
C SER A 26 17.04 44.33 -60.39
N ILE A 27 16.54 43.21 -60.95
CA ILE A 27 15.80 43.21 -62.23
C ILE A 27 14.47 43.96 -62.08
N CYS A 28 13.70 43.72 -61.02
CA CYS A 28 12.43 44.41 -60.78
C CYS A 28 12.59 45.93 -60.69
N VAL A 29 13.63 46.39 -59.97
CA VAL A 29 13.97 47.82 -59.88
C VAL A 29 14.31 48.40 -61.25
N TRP A 30 15.05 47.66 -62.07
CA TRP A 30 15.43 48.13 -63.41
C TRP A 30 14.22 48.26 -64.35
N ILE A 31 13.26 47.32 -64.27
CA ILE A 31 11.99 47.39 -65.01
C ILE A 31 11.17 48.61 -64.61
N ASP A 32 11.11 48.93 -63.31
CA ASP A 32 10.38 50.11 -62.79
C ASP A 32 11.03 51.43 -63.22
N ILE A 33 12.36 51.48 -63.37
CA ILE A 33 13.06 52.66 -63.90
C ILE A 33 12.79 52.84 -65.40
N GLY A 34 12.70 51.73 -66.15
CA GLY A 34 12.48 51.74 -67.60
C GLY A 34 11.03 52.04 -68.02
N ASN A 35 10.05 51.62 -67.22
CA ASN A 35 8.63 51.86 -67.48
C ASN A 35 8.10 52.99 -66.58
N LYS A 36 7.70 54.13 -67.15
CA LYS A 36 7.01 55.24 -66.45
C LYS A 36 5.57 54.86 -66.02
N ASN A 37 5.40 53.72 -65.37
CA ASN A 37 4.10 53.23 -64.88
C ASN A 37 3.77 53.87 -63.52
N LYS A 38 2.48 54.04 -63.24
CA LYS A 38 1.99 54.52 -61.93
C LYS A 38 2.07 53.44 -60.83
N ASP A 39 2.17 52.17 -61.22
CA ASP A 39 2.24 51.03 -60.32
C ASP A 39 3.62 50.37 -60.39
N SER A 40 4.30 50.23 -59.25
CA SER A 40 5.65 49.66 -59.16
C SER A 40 5.62 48.13 -59.05
N VAL A 41 6.27 47.46 -60.00
CA VAL A 41 6.47 46.00 -60.02
C VAL A 41 7.32 45.56 -58.83
N THR A 42 8.27 46.38 -58.40
CA THR A 42 9.09 46.14 -57.21
C THR A 42 8.24 46.04 -55.95
N ILE A 43 7.24 46.92 -55.78
CA ILE A 43 6.33 46.87 -54.61
C ILE A 43 5.49 45.59 -54.62
N VAL A 44 4.98 45.18 -55.78
CA VAL A 44 4.20 43.92 -55.91
C VAL A 44 5.07 42.70 -55.59
N PHE A 45 6.31 42.65 -56.12
CA PHE A 45 7.25 41.57 -55.85
C PHE A 45 7.63 41.49 -54.37
N LEU A 46 7.97 42.62 -53.74
CA LEU A 46 8.31 42.67 -52.32
C LEU A 46 7.12 42.27 -51.44
N THR A 47 5.91 42.65 -51.81
CA THR A 47 4.68 42.25 -51.09
C THR A 47 4.45 40.74 -51.21
N GLY A 48 4.60 40.16 -52.41
CA GLY A 48 4.50 38.71 -52.62
C GLY A 48 5.56 37.94 -51.84
N LEU A 49 6.81 38.40 -51.86
CA LEU A 49 7.93 37.81 -51.11
C LEU A 49 7.68 37.88 -49.60
N ASN A 50 7.14 38.98 -49.08
CA ASN A 50 6.76 39.12 -47.68
C ASN A 50 5.65 38.12 -47.29
N VAL A 51 4.63 37.93 -48.13
CA VAL A 51 3.57 36.93 -47.90
C VAL A 51 4.15 35.52 -47.86
N VAL A 52 5.09 35.19 -48.76
CA VAL A 52 5.76 33.88 -48.78
C VAL A 52 6.59 33.67 -47.52
N ILE A 53 7.40 34.66 -47.11
CA ILE A 53 8.21 34.59 -45.90
C ILE A 53 7.33 34.42 -44.66
N MET A 54 6.29 35.24 -44.52
CA MET A 54 5.36 35.14 -43.40
C MET A 54 4.63 33.80 -43.37
N SER A 55 4.27 33.25 -44.53
CA SER A 55 3.65 31.93 -44.64
C SER A 55 4.60 30.81 -44.19
N ILE A 56 5.86 30.85 -44.61
CA ILE A 56 6.90 29.89 -44.17
C ILE A 56 7.14 30.02 -42.67
N LEU A 57 7.27 31.25 -42.15
CA LEU A 57 7.47 31.49 -40.72
C LEU A 57 6.30 30.96 -39.89
N THR A 58 5.07 31.22 -40.33
CA THR A 58 3.85 30.72 -39.68
C THR A 58 3.80 29.20 -39.68
N TYR A 59 4.15 28.56 -40.80
CA TYR A 59 4.24 27.11 -40.90
C TYR A 59 5.28 26.52 -39.92
N LEU A 60 6.48 27.08 -39.86
CA LEU A 60 7.54 26.63 -38.95
C LEU A 60 7.16 26.83 -37.47
N LEU A 61 6.48 27.94 -37.15
CA LEU A 61 5.94 28.17 -35.80
C LEU A 61 4.88 27.13 -35.44
N LEU A 62 3.98 26.79 -36.36
CA LEU A 62 2.96 25.76 -36.16
C LEU A 62 3.60 24.37 -35.93
N GLU A 63 4.59 23.99 -36.75
CA GLU A 63 5.30 22.72 -36.62
C GLU A 63 6.06 22.64 -35.28
N THR A 64 6.74 23.71 -34.90
CA THR A 64 7.47 23.79 -33.62
C THR A 64 6.50 23.74 -32.44
N SER A 65 5.36 24.42 -32.52
CA SER A 65 4.31 24.39 -31.50
C SER A 65 3.71 22.99 -31.34
N LYS A 66 3.39 22.31 -32.45
CA LYS A 66 2.90 20.94 -32.44
C LYS A 66 3.89 19.99 -31.76
N LYS A 67 5.17 20.07 -32.14
CA LYS A 67 6.23 19.24 -31.55
C LYS A 67 6.45 19.55 -30.08
N SER A 68 6.36 20.82 -29.68
CA SER A 68 6.43 21.24 -28.27
C SER A 68 5.27 20.66 -27.46
N ASN A 69 4.05 20.66 -28.01
CA ASN A 69 2.89 20.11 -27.34
C ASN A 69 3.00 18.59 -27.16
N GLU A 70 3.40 17.86 -28.22
CA GLU A 70 3.67 16.41 -28.14
C GLU A 70 4.74 16.09 -27.08
N THR A 71 5.80 16.89 -27.01
CA THR A 71 6.87 16.71 -26.00
C THR A 71 6.34 16.96 -24.59
N ASN A 72 5.53 18.01 -24.40
CA ASN A 72 4.92 18.30 -23.09
C ASN A 72 3.96 17.19 -22.65
N GLU A 73 3.15 16.65 -23.55
CA GLU A 73 2.27 15.52 -23.26
C GLU A 73 3.07 14.28 -22.82
N LEU A 74 4.17 13.97 -23.53
CA LEU A 74 5.06 12.87 -23.15
C LEU A 74 5.74 13.11 -21.79
N LEU A 75 6.19 14.33 -21.50
CA LEU A 75 6.79 14.69 -20.22
C LEU A 75 5.79 14.56 -19.06
N VAL A 76 4.54 14.98 -19.27
CA VAL A 76 3.46 14.83 -18.27
C VAL A 76 3.20 13.34 -18.02
N LYS A 77 3.03 12.53 -19.07
CA LYS A 77 2.85 11.07 -18.94
C LYS A 77 4.01 10.41 -18.19
N HIS A 78 5.24 10.74 -18.58
CA HIS A 78 6.44 10.21 -17.90
C HIS A 78 6.48 10.61 -16.42
N THR A 79 6.12 11.86 -16.10
CA THR A 79 6.06 12.34 -14.70
C THR A 79 5.02 11.58 -13.89
N ILE A 80 3.82 11.37 -14.43
CA ILE A 80 2.76 10.58 -13.78
C ILE A 80 3.21 9.13 -13.56
N HIS A 81 3.88 8.54 -14.55
CA HIS A 81 4.38 7.17 -14.48
C HIS A 81 5.46 7.02 -13.40
N VAL A 82 6.49 7.88 -13.41
CA VAL A 82 7.55 7.87 -12.39
C VAL A 82 6.98 8.11 -10.99
N HIS A 83 6.06 9.05 -10.84
CA HIS A 83 5.42 9.32 -9.56
C HIS A 83 4.61 8.12 -9.08
N SER A 84 3.77 7.52 -9.93
CA SER A 84 2.92 6.39 -9.57
C SER A 84 3.73 5.14 -9.23
N ALA A 85 4.80 4.85 -9.98
CA ALA A 85 5.74 3.77 -9.65
C ALA A 85 6.40 4.00 -8.29
N SER A 86 6.88 5.22 -8.03
CA SER A 86 7.50 5.58 -6.74
C SER A 86 6.54 5.43 -5.56
N VAL A 87 5.25 5.76 -5.73
CA VAL A 87 4.23 5.56 -4.69
C VAL A 87 4.01 4.08 -4.41
N ILE A 88 3.89 3.26 -5.47
CA ILE A 88 3.70 1.80 -5.33
C ILE A 88 4.88 1.18 -4.58
N ASP A 89 6.11 1.50 -4.98
CA ASP A 89 7.32 0.96 -4.34
C ASP A 89 7.38 1.29 -2.84
N LYS A 90 7.06 2.53 -2.47
CA LYS A 90 6.98 2.96 -1.06
C LYS A 90 5.92 2.20 -0.28
N ASN A 91 4.73 2.06 -0.87
CA ASN A 91 3.63 1.36 -0.22
C ASN A 91 3.92 -0.14 -0.07
N VAL A 92 4.60 -0.79 -1.02
CA VAL A 92 5.01 -2.21 -0.89
C VAL A 92 5.95 -2.41 0.30
N ILE A 93 6.92 -1.51 0.50
CA ILE A 93 7.81 -1.54 1.66
C ILE A 93 6.99 -1.38 2.95
N LEU A 94 6.05 -0.43 2.96
CA LEU A 94 5.20 -0.17 4.13
C LEU A 94 4.28 -1.34 4.46
N ILE A 95 3.64 -1.95 3.46
CA ILE A 95 2.81 -3.15 3.62
C ILE A 95 3.63 -4.27 4.23
N THR A 96 4.87 -4.49 3.75
CA THR A 96 5.76 -5.53 4.30
C THR A 96 6.07 -5.28 5.78
N LYS A 97 6.30 -4.02 6.18
CA LYS A 97 6.49 -3.66 7.58
C LYS A 97 5.22 -3.91 8.41
N LEU A 98 4.06 -3.47 7.93
CA LEU A 98 2.77 -3.69 8.60
C LEU A 98 2.43 -5.17 8.74
N ASP A 99 2.74 -5.99 7.74
CA ASP A 99 2.59 -7.45 7.80
C ASP A 99 3.43 -8.08 8.92
N ASN A 100 4.65 -7.56 9.16
CA ASN A 100 5.47 -8.01 10.28
C ASN A 100 4.83 -7.65 11.61
N TYR A 101 4.31 -6.41 11.77
CA TYR A 101 3.56 -6.02 12.97
C TYR A 101 2.31 -6.88 13.17
N LEU A 102 1.58 -7.18 12.09
CA LEU A 102 0.41 -8.03 12.11
C LEU A 102 0.75 -9.44 12.61
N ARG A 103 1.86 -10.01 12.12
CA ARG A 103 2.37 -11.30 12.60
C ARG A 103 2.76 -11.24 14.08
N SER A 104 3.46 -10.19 14.50
CA SER A 104 3.82 -10.00 15.91
C SER A 104 2.59 -9.92 16.82
N ALA A 105 1.56 -9.18 16.43
CA ALA A 105 0.30 -9.11 17.19
C ALA A 105 -0.39 -10.48 17.27
N LYS A 106 -0.36 -11.26 16.18
CA LYS A 106 -0.89 -12.64 16.15
C LYS A 106 -0.14 -13.58 17.10
N VAL A 107 1.18 -13.44 17.25
CA VAL A 107 1.97 -14.22 18.23
C VAL A 107 1.53 -13.89 19.66
N ILE A 108 1.40 -12.61 20.02
CA ILE A 108 0.94 -12.20 21.36
C ILE A 108 -0.49 -12.68 21.63
N LYS A 109 -1.36 -12.64 20.63
CA LYS A 109 -2.72 -13.17 20.75
C LYS A 109 -2.72 -14.69 20.99
N GLN A 110 -1.84 -15.43 20.32
CA GLN A 110 -1.69 -16.87 20.52
C GLN A 110 -1.15 -17.21 21.92
N MET A 111 -0.31 -16.36 22.50
CA MET A 111 0.20 -16.51 23.86
C MET A 111 -0.89 -16.72 24.91
N VAL A 112 -2.00 -16.01 24.76
CA VAL A 112 -3.07 -15.97 25.76
C VAL A 112 -4.22 -16.94 25.49
N ILE A 113 -4.23 -17.60 24.33
CA ILE A 113 -5.39 -18.38 23.84
C ILE A 113 -5.83 -19.49 24.80
N ASN A 114 -4.88 -20.16 25.45
CA ASN A 114 -5.18 -21.27 26.37
C ASN A 114 -5.59 -20.80 27.75
N LYS A 115 -5.25 -19.56 28.09
CA LYS A 115 -5.58 -18.95 29.38
C LYS A 115 -6.88 -18.17 29.34
N LEU A 116 -7.53 -18.07 28.18
CA LEU A 116 -8.86 -17.46 28.05
C LEU A 116 -9.86 -18.08 29.02
N SER A 117 -10.80 -17.26 29.47
CA SER A 117 -11.91 -17.73 30.31
C SER A 117 -12.79 -18.73 29.56
N THR A 118 -13.40 -19.67 30.29
CA THR A 118 -14.35 -20.64 29.70
C THR A 118 -15.49 -19.96 28.93
N PRO A 119 -16.11 -18.85 29.42
CA PRO A 119 -17.08 -18.09 28.63
C PRO A 119 -16.51 -17.55 27.31
N LYS A 120 -15.28 -17.04 27.32
CA LYS A 120 -14.63 -16.52 26.11
C LYS A 120 -14.33 -17.64 25.11
N LYS A 121 -13.82 -18.77 25.58
CA LYS A 121 -13.61 -19.99 24.79
C LYS A 121 -14.92 -20.47 24.16
N HIS A 122 -16.00 -20.52 24.92
CA HIS A 122 -17.32 -20.90 24.43
C HIS A 122 -17.84 -19.96 23.34
N LYS A 123 -17.67 -18.64 23.51
CA LYS A 123 -18.02 -17.65 22.47
C LYS A 123 -17.28 -17.91 21.17
N ILE A 124 -15.97 -18.16 21.23
CA ILE A 124 -15.15 -18.48 20.05
C ILE A 124 -15.67 -19.74 19.34
N LEU A 125 -15.97 -20.81 20.08
CA LEU A 125 -16.54 -22.04 19.51
C LEU A 125 -17.88 -21.80 18.82
N LYS A 126 -18.76 -20.99 19.41
CA LYS A 126 -20.03 -20.59 18.78
C LYS A 126 -19.82 -19.77 17.51
N GLU A 127 -18.84 -18.88 17.49
CA GLU A 127 -18.48 -18.11 16.30
C GLU A 127 -17.96 -19.02 15.18
N ILE A 128 -17.14 -20.02 15.51
CA ILE A 128 -16.68 -21.04 14.55
C ILE A 128 -17.86 -21.84 14.01
N LYS A 129 -18.75 -22.32 14.90
CA LYS A 129 -19.92 -23.11 14.50
C LYS A 129 -20.87 -22.34 13.59
N SER A 130 -21.06 -21.05 13.86
CA SER A 130 -21.89 -20.14 13.06
C SER A 130 -21.18 -19.60 11.81
N LYS A 131 -19.93 -19.99 11.56
CA LYS A 131 -19.06 -19.50 10.46
C LYS A 131 -18.78 -17.99 10.49
N ARG A 132 -19.01 -17.33 11.63
CA ARG A 132 -18.61 -15.93 11.84
C ARG A 132 -17.10 -15.80 12.05
N ARG A 133 -16.47 -16.84 12.58
CA ARG A 133 -15.02 -17.00 12.74
C ARG A 133 -14.57 -18.21 11.94
N ARG A 134 -13.43 -18.12 11.25
CA ARG A 134 -12.92 -19.26 10.46
C ARG A 134 -12.35 -20.33 11.39
N ASN A 135 -12.66 -21.61 11.14
CA ASN A 135 -11.95 -22.70 11.81
C ASN A 135 -10.47 -22.66 11.38
N GLY A 136 -9.56 -22.47 12.32
CA GLY A 136 -8.14 -22.22 12.08
C GLY A 136 -7.70 -20.76 12.10
N GLU A 137 -8.59 -19.82 12.42
CA GLU A 137 -8.21 -18.42 12.67
C GLU A 137 -7.40 -18.27 13.98
N ASP A 138 -7.92 -18.86 15.06
CA ASP A 138 -7.24 -18.90 16.38
C ASP A 138 -6.97 -20.33 16.86
N ILE A 139 -7.95 -21.22 16.65
CA ILE A 139 -7.91 -22.63 17.02
C ILE A 139 -8.44 -23.48 15.87
N ILE A 140 -8.01 -24.74 15.79
CA ILE A 140 -8.58 -25.72 14.88
C ILE A 140 -9.34 -26.76 15.66
N VAL A 141 -10.65 -26.83 15.44
CA VAL A 141 -11.55 -27.80 16.08
C VAL A 141 -11.82 -28.95 15.12
N PHE A 142 -11.48 -30.18 15.54
CA PHE A 142 -11.71 -31.41 14.75
C PHE A 142 -12.98 -32.15 15.17
N ASN A 143 -13.28 -32.18 16.47
CA ASN A 143 -14.42 -32.89 17.00
C ASN A 143 -15.72 -32.07 16.82
N ASN A 144 -16.27 -32.13 15.60
CA ASN A 144 -17.49 -31.42 15.24
C ASN A 144 -18.71 -31.87 16.05
N ASN A 145 -18.75 -33.12 16.51
CA ASN A 145 -19.86 -33.62 17.34
C ASN A 145 -19.86 -32.93 18.70
N GLU A 146 -18.70 -32.83 19.33
CA GLU A 146 -18.52 -32.16 20.61
C GLU A 146 -18.74 -30.66 20.49
N LEU A 147 -18.24 -30.04 19.42
CA LEU A 147 -18.54 -28.64 19.07
C LEU A 147 -20.06 -28.40 18.97
N ASN A 148 -20.79 -29.28 18.28
CA ASN A 148 -22.24 -29.17 18.14
C ASN A 148 -22.98 -29.30 19.47
N ARG A 149 -22.49 -30.16 20.37
CA ARG A 149 -23.05 -30.33 21.72
C ARG A 149 -22.86 -29.06 22.55
N ILE A 150 -21.62 -28.56 22.61
CA ILE A 150 -21.23 -27.40 23.41
C ILE A 150 -21.92 -26.12 22.91
N CYS A 151 -22.06 -25.93 21.60
CA CYS A 151 -22.71 -24.73 21.05
C CYS A 151 -24.22 -24.65 21.36
N LYS A 152 -24.86 -25.74 21.79
CA LYS A 152 -26.26 -25.74 22.23
C LYS A 152 -26.44 -25.24 23.67
N ILE A 153 -25.37 -25.21 24.45
CA ILE A 153 -25.37 -24.73 25.83
C ILE A 153 -25.59 -23.21 25.82
N LYS A 154 -26.46 -22.72 26.72
CA LYS A 154 -26.76 -21.29 26.81
C LYS A 154 -25.58 -20.54 27.43
N ASP A 155 -25.34 -19.30 27.01
CA ASP A 155 -24.23 -18.50 27.54
C ASP A 155 -24.35 -18.27 29.05
N LEU A 156 -25.59 -18.10 29.53
CA LEU A 156 -25.88 -17.97 30.96
C LEU A 156 -25.48 -19.23 31.75
N GLU A 157 -25.69 -20.41 31.19
CA GLU A 157 -25.31 -21.67 31.84
C GLU A 157 -23.78 -21.75 31.94
N VAL A 158 -23.06 -21.45 30.86
CA VAL A 158 -21.58 -21.41 30.87
C VAL A 158 -21.03 -20.39 31.87
N PHE A 159 -21.69 -19.23 32.01
CA PHE A 159 -21.30 -18.22 32.99
C PHE A 159 -21.49 -18.68 34.43
N LEU A 160 -22.55 -19.45 34.72
CA LEU A 160 -22.77 -20.03 36.06
C LEU A 160 -21.70 -21.06 36.43
N TYR A 161 -21.20 -21.83 35.45
CA TYR A 161 -20.08 -22.77 35.65
C TYR A 161 -18.71 -22.09 35.77
N TYR A 162 -18.57 -20.82 35.39
CA TYR A 162 -17.30 -20.10 35.40
C TYR A 162 -16.67 -19.96 36.81
N ASN A 163 -17.48 -20.01 37.86
CA ASN A 163 -17.02 -19.95 39.25
C ASN A 163 -16.91 -21.33 39.94
N CYS A 164 -17.21 -22.41 39.22
CA CYS A 164 -17.09 -23.78 39.73
C CYS A 164 -15.77 -24.39 39.23
N PHE A 165 -15.12 -25.23 40.06
CA PHE A 165 -13.99 -26.04 39.59
C PHE A 165 -14.42 -26.85 38.35
N PRO A 166 -13.52 -27.12 37.38
CA PRO A 166 -13.84 -27.79 36.12
C PRO A 166 -14.07 -29.30 36.34
N VAL A 167 -15.08 -29.64 37.11
CA VAL A 167 -15.53 -31.00 37.40
C VAL A 167 -16.86 -31.30 36.69
N ASP A 168 -17.60 -30.25 36.30
CA ASP A 168 -18.86 -30.38 35.58
C ASP A 168 -18.66 -30.47 34.05
N GLU A 169 -19.45 -31.35 33.42
CA GLU A 169 -19.36 -31.79 32.02
C GLU A 169 -19.17 -30.68 30.96
N PRO A 170 -19.72 -29.45 31.05
CA PRO A 170 -19.55 -28.49 29.96
C PRO A 170 -18.19 -27.77 30.00
N GLY A 171 -17.67 -27.44 31.18
CA GLY A 171 -16.42 -26.70 31.34
C GLY A 171 -15.21 -27.51 30.87
N LEU A 172 -15.11 -28.76 31.33
CA LEU A 172 -14.03 -29.68 30.92
C LEU A 172 -14.07 -29.95 29.41
N SER A 173 -15.26 -30.09 28.83
CA SER A 173 -15.39 -30.35 27.38
C SER A 173 -14.98 -29.14 26.53
N ILE A 174 -15.28 -27.92 26.98
CA ILE A 174 -14.81 -26.69 26.34
C ILE A 174 -13.28 -26.61 26.41
N GLU A 175 -12.70 -26.85 27.58
CA GLU A 175 -11.25 -26.86 27.78
C GLU A 175 -10.55 -27.91 26.90
N ASN A 176 -11.08 -29.13 26.85
CA ASN A 176 -10.53 -30.21 26.02
C ASN A 176 -10.54 -29.84 24.53
N LEU A 177 -11.61 -29.23 24.02
CA LEU A 177 -11.64 -28.77 22.63
C LEU A 177 -10.57 -27.71 22.31
N PHE A 178 -10.20 -26.88 23.29
CA PHE A 178 -9.12 -25.92 23.14
C PHE A 178 -7.75 -26.60 23.24
N PHE A 179 -7.51 -27.40 24.28
CA PHE A 179 -6.24 -28.09 24.50
C PHE A 179 -5.91 -29.09 23.38
N ASP A 180 -6.89 -29.80 22.84
CA ASP A 180 -6.71 -30.76 21.74
C ASP A 180 -6.57 -30.07 20.36
N SER A 181 -6.67 -28.75 20.27
CA SER A 181 -6.54 -28.04 19.01
C SER A 181 -5.11 -28.15 18.43
N ILE A 182 -4.97 -28.22 17.10
CA ILE A 182 -3.65 -28.42 16.46
C ILE A 182 -2.63 -27.35 16.84
N PHE A 183 -3.08 -26.10 17.02
CA PHE A 183 -2.23 -25.00 17.46
C PHE A 183 -1.59 -25.24 18.83
N ASN A 184 -2.17 -26.13 19.65
CA ASN A 184 -1.67 -26.51 20.96
C ASN A 184 -0.95 -27.87 20.98
N THR A 185 -1.35 -28.81 20.12
CA THR A 185 -0.83 -30.19 20.14
C THR A 185 0.40 -30.39 19.25
N THR A 186 0.55 -29.63 18.16
CA THR A 186 1.85 -29.52 17.50
C THR A 186 2.71 -28.64 18.39
N LYS A 187 3.85 -29.16 18.88
CA LYS A 187 4.85 -28.39 19.64
C LYS A 187 4.93 -27.00 19.03
N SER A 188 4.30 -26.01 19.66
CA SER A 188 4.21 -24.69 19.03
C SER A 188 5.67 -24.25 18.82
N HIS A 189 6.02 -23.88 17.60
CA HIS A 189 7.42 -23.55 17.31
C HIS A 189 7.85 -22.31 18.10
N TYR A 190 6.86 -21.53 18.55
CA TYR A 190 7.05 -20.31 19.30
C TYR A 190 7.31 -20.56 20.78
N ARG A 191 8.36 -19.91 21.25
CA ARG A 191 8.78 -19.86 22.64
C ARG A 191 8.40 -18.51 23.24
N ILE A 192 8.47 -18.40 24.56
CA ILE A 192 8.28 -17.13 25.27
C ILE A 192 9.26 -16.06 24.79
N VAL A 193 10.51 -16.44 24.47
CA VAL A 193 11.49 -15.50 23.88
C VAL A 193 10.97 -14.87 22.58
N ASP A 194 10.34 -15.66 21.70
CA ASP A 194 9.80 -15.14 20.45
C ASP A 194 8.67 -14.14 20.73
N ALA A 195 7.78 -14.45 21.69
CA ALA A 195 6.73 -13.51 22.09
C ALA A 195 7.30 -12.22 22.69
N ARG A 196 8.38 -12.29 23.46
CA ARG A 196 9.05 -11.10 24.00
C ARG A 196 9.65 -10.24 22.89
N GLU A 197 10.32 -10.85 21.92
CA GLU A 197 10.85 -10.13 20.75
C GLU A 197 9.73 -9.47 19.94
N ASN A 198 8.63 -10.20 19.69
CA ASN A 198 7.46 -9.68 18.98
C ASN A 198 6.75 -8.56 19.75
N TRP A 199 6.66 -8.65 21.08
CA TRP A 199 6.12 -7.59 21.92
C TRP A 199 6.98 -6.32 21.85
N ASN A 200 8.29 -6.46 21.98
CA ASN A 200 9.23 -5.33 21.84
C ASN A 200 9.17 -4.72 20.44
N PHE A 201 9.03 -5.55 19.41
CA PHE A 201 8.83 -5.08 18.04
C PHE A 201 7.56 -4.22 17.95
N LEU A 202 6.41 -4.71 18.43
CA LEU A 202 5.14 -3.96 18.46
C LEU A 202 5.25 -2.62 19.19
N LEU A 203 5.94 -2.57 20.34
CA LEU A 203 6.12 -1.32 21.08
C LEU A 203 6.90 -0.25 20.30
N ASN A 204 7.70 -0.65 19.31
CA ASN A 204 8.45 0.27 18.46
C ASN A 204 7.62 0.86 17.30
N LEU A 205 6.36 0.44 17.11
CA LEU A 205 5.49 0.91 16.02
C LEU A 205 5.42 2.45 15.94
N ARG A 206 5.34 3.14 17.08
CA ARG A 206 5.26 4.61 17.16
C ARG A 206 6.50 5.32 16.60
N ASN A 207 7.66 4.67 16.65
CA ASN A 207 8.94 5.28 16.28
C ASN A 207 9.25 5.14 14.78
N GLU A 208 8.43 4.41 14.03
CA GLU A 208 8.59 4.26 12.58
C GLU A 208 8.15 5.53 11.85
N GLN A 209 9.13 6.27 11.33
CA GLN A 209 8.92 7.52 10.59
C GLN A 209 8.02 7.35 9.36
N ASP A 210 8.04 6.17 8.73
CA ASP A 210 7.24 5.88 7.55
C ASP A 210 5.73 5.77 7.85
N LEU A 211 5.36 5.51 9.11
CA LEU A 211 3.96 5.44 9.56
C LEU A 211 3.39 6.80 9.99
N LEU A 212 4.18 7.89 9.90
CA LEU A 212 3.75 9.23 10.28
C LEU A 212 2.60 9.79 9.42
N LEU A 213 2.39 9.25 8.22
CA LEU A 213 1.25 9.60 7.36
C LEU A 213 -0.07 8.98 7.86
N GLU A 214 -0.03 7.89 8.63
CA GLU A 214 -1.20 7.20 9.19
C GLU A 214 -1.33 7.39 10.71
N ARG A 215 -0.96 8.59 11.19
CA ARG A 215 -0.92 8.95 12.61
C ARG A 215 -2.14 8.50 13.42
N LEU A 216 -3.34 8.60 12.85
CA LEU A 216 -4.58 8.19 13.53
C LEU A 216 -4.56 6.70 13.91
N TYR A 217 -4.33 5.79 12.96
CA TYR A 217 -4.28 4.35 13.25
C TYR A 217 -3.10 3.99 14.16
N SER A 218 -1.93 4.61 13.95
CA SER A 218 -0.75 4.37 14.80
C SER A 218 -0.99 4.76 16.26
N ASN A 219 -1.70 5.86 16.52
CA ASN A 219 -2.05 6.29 17.88
C ASN A 219 -3.04 5.31 18.52
N HIS A 220 -4.08 4.90 17.79
CA HIS A 220 -5.04 3.92 18.29
C HIS A 220 -4.39 2.58 18.64
N ILE A 221 -3.51 2.07 17.78
CA ILE A 221 -2.75 0.85 18.07
C ILE A 221 -1.87 1.04 19.30
N GLN A 222 -1.20 2.19 19.43
CA GLN A 222 -0.37 2.48 20.59
C GLN A 222 -1.17 2.55 21.89
N ASP A 223 -2.38 3.11 21.86
CA ASP A 223 -3.26 3.14 23.03
C ASP A 223 -3.63 1.72 23.48
N PHE A 224 -3.96 0.82 22.54
CA PHE A 224 -4.22 -0.59 22.85
C PHE A 224 -2.97 -1.32 23.38
N LEU A 225 -1.79 -1.03 22.83
CA LEU A 225 -0.52 -1.56 23.33
C LEU A 225 -0.26 -1.08 24.76
N ASN A 226 -0.49 0.21 25.05
CA ASN A 226 -0.30 0.77 26.39
C ASN A 226 -1.27 0.14 27.41
N LEU A 227 -2.53 -0.11 27.01
CA LEU A 227 -3.53 -0.76 27.87
C LEU A 227 -3.20 -2.23 28.15
N SER A 228 -2.62 -2.95 27.20
CA SER A 228 -2.24 -4.36 27.35
C SER A 228 -0.88 -4.56 28.01
N LYS A 229 -0.04 -3.53 28.04
CA LYS A 229 1.38 -3.61 28.42
C LYS A 229 1.63 -4.32 29.74
N LYS A 230 0.96 -3.88 30.80
CA LYS A 230 1.16 -4.45 32.15
C LYS A 230 0.89 -5.96 32.15
N PHE A 231 -0.22 -6.38 31.53
CA PHE A 231 -0.64 -7.79 31.51
C PHE A 231 0.29 -8.67 30.68
N VAL A 232 0.76 -8.15 29.53
CA VAL A 232 1.69 -8.87 28.66
C VAL A 232 3.07 -8.99 29.31
N GLU A 233 3.59 -7.91 29.90
CA GLU A 233 4.90 -7.92 30.56
C GLU A 233 4.92 -8.81 31.81
N GLU A 234 3.85 -8.80 32.61
CA GLU A 234 3.71 -9.72 33.74
C GLU A 234 3.78 -11.19 33.28
N ALA A 235 3.06 -11.54 32.21
CA ALA A 235 3.05 -12.89 31.66
C ALA A 235 4.40 -13.32 31.06
N LEU A 236 5.06 -12.42 30.33
CA LEU A 236 6.36 -12.67 29.71
C LEU A 236 7.50 -12.74 30.73
N ASN A 237 7.39 -12.08 31.88
CA ASN A 237 8.42 -12.11 32.94
C ASN A 237 8.22 -13.27 33.93
N ALA A 238 6.99 -13.76 34.08
CA ALA A 238 6.68 -14.89 34.94
C ALA A 238 7.10 -16.25 34.33
N THR A 239 7.28 -16.30 33.01
CA THR A 239 7.54 -17.56 32.28
C THR A 239 8.98 -17.61 31.75
N ASP A 240 9.66 -18.75 31.87
CA ASP A 240 11.00 -18.95 31.31
C ASP A 240 11.00 -18.85 29.77
N ASP A 241 12.01 -18.16 29.23
CA ASP A 241 12.18 -17.84 27.81
C ASP A 241 12.13 -19.08 26.89
N ASN A 242 12.55 -20.26 27.38
CA ASN A 242 12.59 -21.50 26.61
C ASN A 242 11.28 -22.30 26.64
N VAL A 243 10.31 -21.87 27.48
CA VAL A 243 9.03 -22.54 27.61
C VAL A 243 8.20 -22.29 26.36
N ASN A 244 7.37 -23.28 26.01
CA ASN A 244 6.44 -23.14 24.90
C ASN A 244 5.41 -22.05 25.19
N LEU A 245 5.10 -21.25 24.18
CA LEU A 245 4.14 -20.15 24.26
C LEU A 245 2.78 -20.55 24.88
N ILE A 246 2.34 -21.80 24.70
CA ILE A 246 1.06 -22.30 25.23
C ILE A 246 1.00 -22.42 26.75
N TYR A 247 2.15 -22.44 27.42
CA TYR A 247 2.26 -22.60 28.87
C TYR A 247 2.44 -21.28 29.61
N THR A 248 2.38 -20.15 28.91
CA THR A 248 2.47 -18.80 29.50
C THR A 248 1.57 -18.66 30.72
N GLU A 249 2.11 -18.19 31.84
CA GLU A 249 1.34 -17.96 33.05
C GLU A 249 0.68 -16.57 33.02
N ILE A 250 -0.65 -16.54 32.88
CA ILE A 250 -1.44 -15.30 32.92
C ILE A 250 -2.84 -15.60 33.47
N GLU A 251 -3.38 -14.71 34.30
CA GLU A 251 -4.75 -14.80 34.83
C GLU A 251 -5.77 -14.70 33.68
N SER A 252 -6.85 -15.47 33.73
CA SER A 252 -7.84 -15.55 32.66
C SER A 252 -8.48 -14.21 32.29
N ARG A 253 -8.72 -13.32 33.27
CA ARG A 253 -9.25 -11.97 33.04
C ARG A 253 -8.27 -11.09 32.26
N HIS A 254 -6.98 -11.20 32.59
CA HIS A 254 -5.92 -10.50 31.87
C HIS A 254 -5.74 -11.08 30.47
N ALA A 255 -5.80 -12.41 30.32
CA ALA A 255 -5.75 -13.10 29.04
C ALA A 255 -6.89 -12.67 28.11
N ASP A 256 -8.13 -12.62 28.61
CA ASP A 256 -9.29 -12.13 27.86
C ASP A 256 -9.09 -10.69 27.38
N SER A 257 -8.55 -9.82 28.25
CA SER A 257 -8.29 -8.41 27.94
C SER A 257 -7.21 -8.27 26.86
N VAL A 258 -6.09 -8.99 26.99
CA VAL A 258 -5.01 -9.00 25.99
C VAL A 258 -5.53 -9.53 24.65
N PHE A 259 -6.33 -10.58 24.65
CA PHE A 259 -6.90 -11.16 23.43
C PHE A 259 -7.78 -10.17 22.67
N GLU A 260 -8.64 -9.42 23.36
CA GLU A 260 -9.48 -8.38 22.71
C GLU A 260 -8.66 -7.19 22.22
N LEU A 261 -7.68 -6.73 22.99
CA LEU A 261 -6.80 -5.64 22.58
C LEU A 261 -5.97 -6.03 21.35
N MET A 262 -5.44 -7.26 21.31
CA MET A 262 -4.75 -7.77 20.13
C MET A 262 -5.69 -7.94 18.93
N ASN A 263 -6.96 -8.33 19.12
CA ASN A 263 -7.95 -8.36 18.03
C ASN A 263 -8.14 -6.97 17.41
N ASN A 264 -8.24 -5.93 18.24
CA ASN A 264 -8.40 -4.56 17.75
C ASN A 264 -7.15 -4.09 17.00
N ILE A 265 -5.96 -4.40 17.51
CA ILE A 265 -4.69 -4.08 16.83
C ILE A 265 -4.59 -4.80 15.49
N ILE A 266 -4.88 -6.11 15.45
CA ILE A 266 -4.89 -6.91 14.22
C ILE A 266 -5.85 -6.32 13.19
N TYR A 267 -7.07 -5.98 13.61
CA TYR A 267 -8.07 -5.36 12.74
C TYR A 267 -7.56 -4.04 12.17
N SER A 268 -7.02 -3.14 13.01
CA SER A 268 -6.46 -1.86 12.55
C SER A 268 -5.31 -2.06 11.56
N LEU A 269 -4.40 -2.99 11.82
CA LEU A 269 -3.29 -3.30 10.91
C LEU A 269 -3.77 -3.86 9.57
N GLU A 270 -4.75 -4.77 9.58
CA GLU A 270 -5.34 -5.32 8.35
C GLU A 270 -6.07 -4.25 7.53
N GLU A 271 -6.74 -3.29 8.18
CA GLU A 271 -7.38 -2.15 7.53
C GLU A 271 -6.35 -1.22 6.88
N MET A 272 -5.26 -0.88 7.57
CA MET A 272 -4.16 -0.08 7.02
C MET A 272 -3.54 -0.75 5.79
N ILE A 273 -3.24 -2.06 5.87
CA ILE A 273 -2.70 -2.84 4.76
C ILE A 273 -3.65 -2.81 3.56
N LYS A 274 -4.95 -3.02 3.80
CA LYS A 274 -5.97 -2.98 2.75
C LYS A 274 -6.03 -1.62 2.07
N ASN A 275 -6.01 -0.52 2.83
CA ASN A 275 -6.04 0.83 2.28
C ASN A 275 -4.82 1.10 1.37
N LEU A 276 -3.63 0.63 1.76
CA LEU A 276 -2.43 0.76 0.92
C LEU A 276 -2.53 -0.05 -0.38
N TYR A 277 -3.12 -1.24 -0.35
CA TYR A 277 -3.40 -2.00 -1.57
C TYR A 277 -4.39 -1.27 -2.49
N GLU A 278 -5.45 -0.67 -1.95
CA GLU A 278 -6.41 0.13 -2.73
C GLU A 278 -5.74 1.35 -3.39
N VAL A 279 -4.82 2.02 -2.69
CA VAL A 279 -4.00 3.11 -3.27
C VAL A 279 -3.10 2.59 -4.40
N ASN A 280 -2.44 1.45 -4.19
CA ASN A 280 -1.58 0.83 -5.20
C ASN A 280 -2.36 0.41 -6.45
N ASP A 281 -3.56 -0.13 -6.30
CA ASP A 281 -4.43 -0.50 -7.43
C ASP A 281 -4.81 0.73 -8.26
N ASN A 282 -5.09 1.85 -7.60
CA ASN A 282 -5.40 3.11 -8.29
C ASN A 282 -4.19 3.67 -9.05
N HIS A 283 -3.00 3.64 -8.45
CA HIS A 283 -1.78 4.05 -9.15
C HIS A 283 -1.38 3.08 -10.26
N SER A 284 -1.61 1.79 -10.07
CA SER A 284 -1.36 0.77 -11.11
C SER A 284 -2.23 1.01 -12.33
N LYS A 285 -3.52 1.34 -12.15
CA LYS A 285 -4.38 1.70 -13.28
C LYS A 285 -3.82 2.87 -14.10
N ARG A 286 -3.28 3.89 -13.45
CA ARG A 286 -2.62 5.04 -14.12
C ARG A 286 -1.35 4.67 -14.87
N LEU A 287 -0.67 3.59 -14.50
CA LEU A 287 0.52 3.11 -15.21
C LEU A 287 0.17 2.37 -16.51
N TYR A 288 -0.97 1.67 -16.53
CA TYR A 288 -1.33 0.79 -17.65
C TYR A 288 -2.38 1.37 -18.60
N PHE A 289 -3.17 2.36 -18.17
CA PHE A 289 -4.34 2.82 -18.92
C PHE A 289 -4.35 4.33 -19.25
N ASP A 290 -3.43 5.14 -18.70
CA ASP A 290 -3.30 6.60 -18.96
C ASP A 290 -1.98 6.93 -19.72
#